data_AF-A0A381VP32-F1
#
_entry.id   AF-A0A381VP32-F1
#
_cell.length_a   1.000
_cell.length_b   1.000
_cell.length_c   1.000
_cell.angle_alpha   90.00
_cell.angle_beta   90.00
_cell.angle_gamma   90.00
#
_symmetry.space_group_name_H-M   'P 1'
#
loop_
_entity.id
_entity.type
_entity.pdbx_description
1 polymer ?
#
loop_
_entity_poly.entity_id
_entity_poly.type
_entity_poly.pdbx_seq_one_letter_code
_entity_poly.pdbx_strand_id
1 'polypeptide(L)'
;MAKADTNPAGECPDHTTLIELMRRRRSVRQFQAGQHISRDTLLGIAEAARWAPTGANAQCWDLVIVDEPAARDAVIEIFVEQSKRLFVNAKGFPAVSKSYLSNTVAIFIVLGDPRWKVAFPQQSDDADGVDEYTANNENIYFCSLGAVIQNIQLAVTDAGLTSAWLSGGGEASTNRALSELLGYPEGLSACGTIPVGYPKKDVRLRYRRPLEQLVHWNSYTPTQFRPQGMLDYYLERLRPFLMYRNAERVEEWDDAEDKCGEWLAAFTGTEPNPSGRFD
;
A
#
# COMPACT_ATOMS: atom_id res chain seq x y z
N MET A 1 -42.11 -7.97 41.12
CA MET A 1 -40.70 -7.54 41.05
C MET A 1 -40.00 -8.45 40.05
N ALA A 2 -39.45 -7.84 39.01
CA ALA A 2 -39.09 -8.50 37.75
C ALA A 2 -37.88 -9.43 37.89
N LYS A 3 -37.96 -10.57 37.19
CA LYS A 3 -36.88 -11.52 36.98
C LYS A 3 -35.77 -10.84 36.15
N ALA A 4 -34.52 -11.05 36.56
CA ALA A 4 -33.36 -10.70 35.76
C ALA A 4 -33.34 -11.60 34.51
N ASP A 5 -33.48 -10.98 33.34
CA ASP A 5 -33.18 -11.62 32.07
C ASP A 5 -31.67 -11.79 31.95
N THR A 6 -31.21 -13.01 32.24
CA THR A 6 -29.92 -13.52 31.76
C THR A 6 -30.05 -13.71 30.26
N ASN A 7 -29.60 -12.73 29.47
CA ASN A 7 -29.34 -12.98 28.07
C ASN A 7 -27.95 -13.65 27.98
N PRO A 8 -27.86 -14.96 27.67
CA PRO A 8 -26.56 -15.56 27.38
C PRO A 8 -26.02 -14.85 26.15
N ALA A 9 -24.72 -14.57 26.12
CA ALA A 9 -24.03 -13.93 25.02
C ALA A 9 -24.56 -14.46 23.68
N GLY A 10 -25.38 -13.64 23.02
CA GLY A 10 -25.82 -13.90 21.67
C GLY A 10 -24.56 -14.00 20.82
N GLU A 11 -24.43 -15.12 20.11
CA GLU A 11 -23.37 -15.35 19.14
C GLU A 11 -23.19 -14.09 18.29
N CYS A 12 -22.10 -13.37 18.55
CA CYS A 12 -21.68 -12.29 17.69
C CYS A 12 -21.30 -12.91 16.34
N PRO A 13 -21.68 -12.32 15.20
CA PRO A 13 -21.18 -12.79 13.92
C PRO A 13 -19.65 -12.83 13.99
N ASP A 14 -19.06 -13.92 13.49
CA ASP A 14 -17.64 -14.26 13.52
C ASP A 14 -16.75 -13.04 13.22
N HIS A 15 -16.42 -12.25 14.25
CA HIS A 15 -15.69 -11.00 14.11
C HIS A 15 -14.24 -11.38 13.87
N THR A 16 -13.81 -11.31 12.62
CA THR A 16 -12.39 -11.35 12.27
C THR A 16 -11.68 -10.27 13.09
N THR A 17 -10.65 -10.66 13.83
CA THR A 17 -9.87 -9.69 14.60
C THR A 17 -9.19 -8.70 13.65
N LEU A 18 -8.91 -7.47 14.10
CA LEU A 18 -8.18 -6.49 13.28
C LEU A 18 -6.86 -7.05 12.72
N ILE A 19 -6.16 -7.87 13.53
CA ILE A 19 -4.91 -8.51 13.12
C ILE A 19 -5.14 -9.52 12.00
N GLU A 20 -6.18 -10.35 12.08
CA GLU A 20 -6.53 -11.27 11.00
C GLU A 20 -6.92 -10.51 9.73
N LEU A 21 -7.64 -9.39 9.83
CA LEU A 21 -7.95 -8.53 8.68
C LEU A 21 -6.67 -8.01 8.01
N MET A 22 -5.75 -7.46 8.81
CA MET A 22 -4.44 -6.99 8.31
C MET A 22 -3.64 -8.12 7.67
N ARG A 23 -3.71 -9.34 8.23
CA ARG A 23 -3.09 -10.54 7.68
C ARG A 23 -3.80 -11.07 6.44
N ARG A 24 -5.10 -10.83 6.23
CA ARG A 24 -5.83 -11.22 5.02
C ARG A 24 -5.61 -10.25 3.86
N ARG A 25 -5.49 -8.95 4.14
CA ARG A 25 -5.30 -7.92 3.10
C ARG A 25 -4.07 -8.20 2.25
N ARG A 26 -4.22 -8.26 0.93
CA ARG A 26 -3.11 -8.42 -0.02
C ARG A 26 -3.44 -7.70 -1.34
N SER A 27 -2.39 -7.48 -2.13
CA SER A 27 -2.55 -6.97 -3.49
C SER A 27 -2.92 -8.11 -4.43
N VAL A 28 -4.22 -8.33 -4.64
CA VAL A 28 -4.74 -9.28 -5.63
C VAL A 28 -5.00 -8.56 -6.94
N ARG A 29 -4.65 -9.26 -8.01
CA ARG A 29 -4.54 -8.72 -9.37
C ARG A 29 -5.32 -9.60 -10.36
N GLN A 30 -6.42 -10.18 -9.89
CA GLN A 30 -7.34 -11.00 -10.67
C GLN A 30 -8.72 -10.91 -10.01
N PHE A 31 -9.64 -10.20 -10.66
CA PHE A 31 -11.00 -10.01 -10.17
C PHE A 31 -12.01 -10.90 -10.93
N GLN A 32 -13.09 -11.28 -10.24
CA GLN A 32 -14.21 -12.01 -10.83
C GLN A 32 -14.99 -11.12 -11.80
N ALA A 33 -15.42 -11.68 -12.94
CA ALA A 33 -16.21 -10.96 -13.94
C ALA A 33 -17.70 -10.87 -13.53
N GLY A 34 -18.41 -9.85 -14.05
CA GLY A 34 -19.86 -9.69 -13.87
C GLY A 34 -20.30 -9.31 -12.46
N GLN A 35 -19.35 -8.88 -11.61
CA GLN A 35 -19.65 -8.45 -10.25
C GLN A 35 -19.96 -6.96 -10.20
N HIS A 36 -20.75 -6.59 -9.18
CA HIS A 36 -21.12 -5.21 -8.90
C HIS A 36 -20.90 -4.89 -7.41
N ILE A 37 -20.78 -3.60 -7.12
CA ILE A 37 -20.65 -3.08 -5.76
C ILE A 37 -21.64 -1.94 -5.58
N SER A 38 -22.29 -1.86 -4.42
CA SER A 38 -23.20 -0.75 -4.13
C SER A 38 -22.42 0.51 -3.76
N ARG A 39 -22.99 1.68 -4.04
CA ARG A 39 -22.44 2.96 -3.56
C ARG A 39 -22.43 3.04 -2.04
N ASP A 40 -23.36 2.39 -1.35
CA ASP A 40 -23.35 2.33 0.12
C ASP A 40 -22.08 1.63 0.66
N THR A 41 -21.66 0.52 0.05
CA THR A 41 -20.41 -0.15 0.43
C THR A 41 -19.20 0.73 0.11
N LEU A 42 -19.19 1.39 -1.06
CA LEU A 42 -18.13 2.33 -1.43
C LEU A 42 -18.03 3.51 -0.44
N LEU A 43 -19.17 4.05 0.00
CA LEU A 43 -19.24 5.10 1.00
C LEU A 43 -18.79 4.61 2.38
N GLY A 44 -19.12 3.37 2.76
CA GLY A 44 -18.60 2.76 3.99
C GLY A 44 -17.06 2.65 3.99
N ILE A 45 -16.46 2.30 2.84
CA ILE A 45 -15.00 2.29 2.66
C ILE A 45 -14.43 3.72 2.76
N ALA A 46 -15.09 4.70 2.12
CA ALA A 46 -14.68 6.11 2.21
C ALA A 46 -14.79 6.65 3.64
N GLU A 47 -15.80 6.23 4.39
CA GLU A 47 -15.97 6.58 5.80
C GLU A 47 -14.81 6.04 6.64
N ALA A 48 -14.39 4.79 6.45
CA ALA A 48 -13.18 4.27 7.11
C ALA A 48 -11.91 5.04 6.72
N ALA A 49 -11.82 5.49 5.46
CA ALA A 49 -10.74 6.34 4.98
C ALA A 49 -10.69 7.69 5.72
N ARG A 50 -11.86 8.31 5.98
CA ARG A 50 -12.01 9.58 6.70
C ARG A 50 -11.40 9.56 8.11
N TRP A 51 -11.36 8.39 8.76
CA TRP A 51 -10.77 8.21 10.09
C TRP A 51 -9.24 8.06 10.11
N ALA A 52 -8.56 8.21 8.97
CA ALA A 52 -7.11 8.14 8.93
C ALA A 52 -6.44 9.31 9.69
N PRO A 53 -5.35 9.06 10.45
CA PRO A 53 -4.59 10.11 11.11
C PRO A 53 -3.82 10.96 10.10
N THR A 54 -3.62 12.24 10.44
CA THR A 54 -2.93 13.20 9.57
C THR A 54 -2.09 14.17 10.38
N GLY A 55 -0.97 14.61 9.81
CA GLY A 55 -0.22 15.73 10.37
C GLY A 55 -1.14 16.95 10.57
N ALA A 56 -1.05 17.58 11.74
CA ALA A 56 -1.83 18.76 12.12
C ALA A 56 -3.36 18.66 11.89
N ASN A 57 -3.93 17.44 11.82
CA ASN A 57 -5.32 17.21 11.42
C ASN A 57 -5.70 17.86 10.06
N ALA A 58 -4.72 18.12 9.20
CA ALA A 58 -4.85 18.82 7.93
C ALA A 58 -5.77 18.14 6.92
N GLN A 59 -5.99 16.81 7.00
CA GLN A 59 -6.87 16.07 6.09
C GLN A 59 -6.60 16.44 4.63
N CYS A 60 -5.33 16.40 4.23
CA CYS A 60 -4.81 16.94 2.98
C CYS A 60 -5.15 16.09 1.75
N TRP A 61 -6.32 15.47 1.72
CA TRP A 61 -6.77 14.61 0.64
C TRP A 61 -8.24 14.79 0.29
N ASP A 62 -8.54 14.45 -0.96
CA ASP A 62 -9.89 14.20 -1.47
C ASP A 62 -9.97 12.77 -2.04
N LEU A 63 -11.18 12.23 -2.10
CA LEU A 63 -11.44 10.93 -2.73
C LEU A 63 -12.28 11.10 -3.99
N VAL A 64 -11.78 10.60 -5.12
CA VAL A 64 -12.59 10.38 -6.31
C VAL A 64 -12.86 8.88 -6.41
N ILE A 65 -14.14 8.49 -6.40
CA ILE A 65 -14.57 7.09 -6.52
C ILE A 65 -15.16 6.90 -7.91
N VAL A 66 -14.50 6.07 -8.73
CA VAL A 66 -14.89 5.80 -10.11
C VAL A 66 -15.57 4.44 -10.17
N ASP A 67 -16.90 4.41 -10.23
CA ASP A 67 -17.72 3.19 -10.35
C ASP A 67 -18.45 3.07 -11.70
N GLU A 68 -18.58 4.17 -12.44
CA GLU A 68 -19.16 4.18 -13.78
C GLU A 68 -18.28 3.40 -14.79
N PRO A 69 -18.81 2.42 -15.54
CA PRO A 69 -18.01 1.54 -16.39
C PRO A 69 -17.11 2.27 -17.40
N ALA A 70 -17.66 3.27 -18.11
CA ALA A 70 -16.90 4.01 -19.12
C ALA A 70 -15.76 4.83 -18.51
N ALA A 71 -15.99 5.50 -17.38
CA ALA A 71 -14.97 6.27 -16.67
C ALA A 71 -13.88 5.36 -16.11
N ARG A 72 -14.28 4.22 -15.53
CA ARG A 72 -13.35 3.21 -15.03
C ARG A 72 -12.44 2.68 -16.13
N ASP A 73 -13.01 2.33 -17.28
CA ASP A 73 -12.25 1.77 -18.40
C ASP A 73 -11.27 2.80 -18.96
N ALA A 74 -11.65 4.09 -19.02
CA ALA A 74 -10.75 5.19 -19.38
C ALA A 74 -9.60 5.39 -18.37
N VAL A 75 -9.86 5.28 -17.06
CA VAL A 75 -8.80 5.29 -16.04
C VAL A 75 -7.83 4.11 -16.26
N ILE A 76 -8.35 2.91 -16.55
CA ILE A 76 -7.52 1.73 -16.81
C ILE A 76 -6.61 1.94 -18.03
N GLU A 77 -7.13 2.53 -19.11
CA GLU A 77 -6.35 2.87 -20.32
C GLU A 77 -5.16 3.78 -20.00
N ILE A 78 -5.36 4.81 -19.16
CA ILE A 78 -4.28 5.70 -18.69
C ILE A 78 -3.18 4.90 -17.99
N PHE A 79 -3.54 3.93 -17.15
CA PHE A 79 -2.56 3.06 -16.47
C PHE A 79 -1.89 2.05 -17.40
N VAL A 80 -2.55 1.61 -18.47
CA VAL A 80 -1.93 0.81 -19.54
C VAL A 80 -0.84 1.62 -20.23
N GLU A 81 -1.12 2.88 -20.57
CA GLU A 81 -0.13 3.77 -21.18
C GLU A 81 1.03 4.09 -20.22
N GLN A 82 0.73 4.33 -18.94
CA GLN A 82 1.74 4.44 -17.88
C GLN A 82 2.66 3.22 -17.85
N SER A 83 2.11 2.01 -17.97
CA SER A 83 2.89 0.78 -17.98
C SER A 83 3.85 0.68 -19.16
N LYS A 84 3.45 1.16 -20.36
CA LYS A 84 4.33 1.18 -21.53
C LYS A 84 5.51 2.12 -21.30
N ARG A 85 5.25 3.33 -20.76
CA ARG A 85 6.31 4.27 -20.39
C ARG A 85 7.27 3.68 -19.36
N LEU A 86 6.75 3.03 -18.33
CA LEU A 86 7.56 2.38 -17.29
C LEU A 86 8.46 1.29 -17.89
N PHE A 87 7.92 0.47 -18.79
CA PHE A 87 8.69 -0.58 -19.45
C PHE A 87 9.88 -0.03 -20.27
N VAL A 88 9.70 1.11 -20.94
CA VAL A 88 10.75 1.75 -21.74
C VAL A 88 11.78 2.48 -20.85
N ASN A 89 11.30 3.21 -19.84
CA ASN A 89 12.11 4.19 -19.12
C ASN A 89 12.69 3.68 -17.79
N ALA A 90 12.12 2.63 -17.18
CA ALA A 90 12.54 2.11 -15.89
C ALA A 90 13.13 0.69 -16.01
N LYS A 91 14.24 0.57 -16.77
CA LYS A 91 14.94 -0.71 -16.97
C LYS A 91 15.34 -1.30 -15.62
N GLY A 92 15.06 -2.60 -15.43
CA GLY A 92 15.37 -3.32 -14.19
C GLY A 92 14.33 -3.19 -13.08
N PHE A 93 13.25 -2.41 -13.26
CA PHE A 93 12.08 -2.47 -12.39
C PHE A 93 11.07 -3.52 -12.93
N PRO A 94 10.51 -4.39 -12.08
CA PRO A 94 9.51 -5.36 -12.53
C PRO A 94 8.25 -4.66 -13.08
N ALA A 95 8.07 -4.71 -14.40
CA ALA A 95 6.84 -4.24 -15.03
C ALA A 95 5.75 -5.33 -14.92
N VAL A 96 4.68 -5.04 -14.19
CA VAL A 96 3.52 -5.94 -14.11
C VAL A 96 2.55 -5.56 -15.22
N SER A 97 2.18 -6.52 -16.07
CA SER A 97 1.13 -6.34 -17.08
C SER A 97 -0.15 -5.83 -16.41
N LYS A 98 -0.72 -4.72 -16.91
CA LYS A 98 -1.93 -4.10 -16.34
C LYS A 98 -3.23 -4.85 -16.65
N SER A 99 -3.16 -6.01 -17.32
CA SER A 99 -4.32 -6.89 -17.54
C SER A 99 -5.01 -7.32 -16.25
N TYR A 100 -4.35 -7.17 -15.10
CA TYR A 100 -4.96 -7.41 -13.80
C TYR A 100 -6.05 -6.41 -13.40
N LEU A 101 -6.13 -5.26 -14.06
CA LEU A 101 -7.18 -4.27 -13.82
C LEU A 101 -8.52 -4.68 -14.43
N SER A 102 -8.55 -5.73 -15.26
CA SER A 102 -9.79 -6.28 -15.80
C SER A 102 -10.73 -6.74 -14.67
N ASN A 103 -12.03 -6.54 -14.88
CA ASN A 103 -13.09 -6.83 -13.92
C ASN A 103 -13.01 -6.03 -12.59
N THR A 104 -12.26 -4.92 -12.58
CA THR A 104 -12.37 -3.93 -11.50
C THR A 104 -13.80 -3.44 -11.39
N VAL A 105 -14.39 -3.41 -10.19
CA VAL A 105 -15.77 -2.95 -9.99
C VAL A 105 -15.83 -1.46 -9.66
N ALA A 106 -14.79 -0.92 -9.01
CA ALA A 106 -14.62 0.51 -8.79
C ALA A 106 -13.13 0.85 -8.58
N ILE A 107 -12.78 2.14 -8.67
CA ILE A 107 -11.43 2.64 -8.38
C ILE A 107 -11.53 3.79 -7.40
N PHE A 108 -10.85 3.69 -6.26
CA PHE A 108 -10.60 4.84 -5.39
C PHE A 108 -9.36 5.57 -5.86
N ILE A 109 -9.45 6.89 -6.00
CA ILE A 109 -8.32 7.78 -6.26
C ILE A 109 -8.20 8.70 -5.06
N VAL A 110 -7.13 8.52 -4.30
CA VAL A 110 -6.72 9.42 -3.21
C VAL A 110 -5.92 10.54 -3.84
N LEU A 111 -6.54 11.71 -3.92
CA LEU A 111 -5.91 12.94 -4.35
C LEU A 111 -5.26 13.59 -3.14
N GLY A 112 -3.96 13.83 -3.19
CA GLY A 112 -3.28 14.66 -2.21
C GLY A 112 -3.21 16.10 -2.67
N ASP A 113 -3.46 17.03 -1.75
CA ASP A 113 -3.30 18.48 -1.97
C ASP A 113 -2.06 19.01 -1.21
N PRO A 114 -0.95 19.30 -1.91
CA PRO A 114 0.29 19.72 -1.27
C PRO A 114 0.20 21.12 -0.65
N ARG A 115 -0.84 21.92 -0.93
CA ARG A 115 -1.02 23.25 -0.34
C ARG A 115 -1.18 23.18 1.18
N TRP A 116 -1.71 22.07 1.70
CA TRP A 116 -1.87 21.85 3.13
C TRP A 116 -0.56 21.68 3.89
N LYS A 117 0.58 21.53 3.21
CA LYS A 117 1.90 21.47 3.85
C LYS A 117 2.23 22.72 4.68
N VAL A 118 1.60 23.86 4.38
CA VAL A 118 1.73 25.09 5.17
C VAL A 118 1.22 24.93 6.61
N ALA A 119 0.39 23.92 6.89
CA ALA A 119 -0.10 23.61 8.23
C ALA A 119 0.93 22.83 9.08
N PHE A 120 2.02 22.36 8.48
CA PHE A 120 3.10 21.67 9.17
C PHE A 120 4.15 22.67 9.67
N PRO A 121 5.13 22.24 10.50
CA PRO A 121 6.19 23.15 10.94
C PRO A 121 6.84 23.91 9.79
N GLN A 122 7.05 25.21 9.97
CA GLN A 122 7.70 26.10 9.02
C GLN A 122 8.85 26.81 9.73
N GLN A 123 9.93 27.09 8.99
CA GLN A 123 10.95 28.00 9.48
C GLN A 123 10.36 29.41 9.57
N SER A 124 10.62 30.12 10.67
CA SER A 124 10.27 31.54 10.79
C SER A 124 11.18 32.39 9.89
N ASP A 125 10.65 33.47 9.31
CA ASP A 125 11.40 34.33 8.38
C ASP A 125 12.65 34.98 9.01
N ASP A 126 12.65 35.15 10.33
CA ASP A 126 13.74 35.71 11.13
C ASP A 126 14.69 34.66 11.71
N ALA A 127 14.47 33.37 11.42
CA ALA A 127 15.32 32.30 11.91
C ALA A 127 16.61 32.19 11.09
N ASP A 128 17.75 32.24 11.78
CA ASP A 128 19.05 31.90 11.23
C ASP A 128 19.24 30.38 11.14
N GLY A 129 19.94 29.89 10.10
CA GLY A 129 20.33 28.49 9.98
C GLY A 129 19.77 27.77 8.75
N VAL A 130 19.94 26.44 8.72
CA VAL A 130 19.46 25.57 7.65
C VAL A 130 18.00 25.25 7.89
N ASP A 131 17.18 25.30 6.83
CA ASP A 131 15.78 24.87 6.89
C ASP A 131 15.66 23.36 7.07
N GLU A 132 15.33 22.96 8.31
CA GLU A 132 15.09 21.57 8.70
C GLU A 132 13.66 21.11 8.39
N TYR A 133 12.74 22.02 8.08
CA TYR A 133 11.30 21.74 8.03
C TYR A 133 10.80 21.42 6.64
N THR A 134 11.27 22.11 5.60
CA THR A 134 10.75 21.94 4.23
C THR A 134 10.82 20.48 3.76
N ALA A 135 11.97 19.82 3.93
CA ALA A 135 12.10 18.41 3.56
C ALA A 135 11.24 17.50 4.44
N ASN A 136 11.10 17.81 5.73
CA ASN A 136 10.29 17.00 6.64
C ASN A 136 8.78 17.15 6.37
N ASN A 137 8.33 18.28 5.83
CA ASN A 137 6.93 18.49 5.44
C ASN A 137 6.48 17.53 4.34
N GLU A 138 7.38 17.10 3.44
CA GLU A 138 7.11 16.02 2.50
C GLU A 138 6.86 14.69 3.22
N ASN A 139 7.65 14.37 4.25
CA ASN A 139 7.47 13.14 5.04
C ASN A 139 6.11 13.14 5.75
N ILE A 140 5.75 14.24 6.42
CA ILE A 140 4.46 14.37 7.11
C ILE A 140 3.30 14.21 6.12
N TYR A 141 3.40 14.85 4.95
CA TYR A 141 2.42 14.78 3.89
C TYR A 141 2.22 13.34 3.38
N PHE A 142 3.29 12.66 2.95
CA PHE A 142 3.18 11.32 2.39
C PHE A 142 2.83 10.25 3.44
N CYS A 143 3.26 10.40 4.69
CA CYS A 143 2.83 9.53 5.79
C CYS A 143 1.31 9.66 6.03
N SER A 144 0.76 10.87 5.98
CA SER A 144 -0.68 11.12 6.11
C SER A 144 -1.46 10.45 4.96
N LEU A 145 -0.98 10.59 3.72
CA LEU A 145 -1.58 9.95 2.54
C LEU A 145 -1.47 8.41 2.61
N GLY A 146 -0.35 7.89 3.09
CA GLY A 146 -0.15 6.45 3.30
C GLY A 146 -1.17 5.87 4.30
N ALA A 147 -1.50 6.62 5.35
CA ALA A 147 -2.48 6.21 6.35
C ALA A 147 -3.89 6.05 5.76
N VAL A 148 -4.39 7.05 5.01
CA VAL A 148 -5.71 6.96 4.35
C VAL A 148 -5.76 5.85 3.30
N ILE A 149 -4.69 5.67 2.52
CA ILE A 149 -4.60 4.58 1.54
C ILE A 149 -4.62 3.21 2.23
N GLN A 150 -3.98 3.07 3.39
CA GLN A 150 -4.01 1.83 4.16
C GLN A 150 -5.40 1.57 4.76
N ASN A 151 -6.08 2.58 5.30
CA ASN A 151 -7.45 2.44 5.80
C ASN A 151 -8.39 1.96 4.69
N ILE A 152 -8.32 2.54 3.49
CA ILE A 152 -9.09 2.09 2.32
C ILE A 152 -8.83 0.62 2.04
N GLN A 153 -7.57 0.19 1.99
CA GLN A 153 -7.25 -1.22 1.70
C GLN A 153 -7.78 -2.19 2.77
N LEU A 154 -7.76 -1.80 4.04
CA LEU A 154 -8.32 -2.62 5.12
C LEU A 154 -9.84 -2.69 5.03
N ALA A 155 -10.52 -1.56 4.84
CA ALA A 155 -11.98 -1.52 4.68
C ALA A 155 -12.46 -2.27 3.43
N VAL A 156 -11.72 -2.21 2.33
CA VAL A 156 -11.97 -3.06 1.15
C VAL A 156 -11.89 -4.55 1.52
N THR A 157 -10.88 -4.94 2.29
CA THR A 157 -10.71 -6.34 2.72
C THR A 157 -11.86 -6.78 3.64
N ASP A 158 -12.29 -5.88 4.53
CA ASP A 158 -13.39 -6.11 5.47
C ASP A 158 -14.73 -6.31 4.75
N ALA A 159 -14.95 -5.53 3.69
CA ALA A 159 -16.10 -5.66 2.79
C ALA A 159 -16.07 -6.95 1.92
N GLY A 160 -15.14 -7.88 2.15
CA GLY A 160 -15.00 -9.13 1.39
C GLY A 160 -14.40 -8.95 -0.01
N LEU A 161 -13.83 -7.78 -0.29
CA LEU A 161 -13.22 -7.44 -1.57
C LEU A 161 -11.70 -7.53 -1.46
N THR A 162 -11.02 -7.23 -2.56
CA THR A 162 -9.57 -7.06 -2.58
C THR A 162 -9.21 -5.88 -3.48
N SER A 163 -8.00 -5.35 -3.28
CA SER A 163 -7.47 -4.24 -4.05
C SER A 163 -5.99 -4.40 -4.39
N ALA A 164 -5.45 -3.46 -5.15
CA ALA A 164 -4.02 -3.26 -5.28
C ALA A 164 -3.73 -1.76 -5.31
N TRP A 165 -2.77 -1.27 -4.51
CA TRP A 165 -2.34 0.12 -4.56
C TRP A 165 -1.38 0.34 -5.73
N LEU A 166 -1.74 1.26 -6.63
CA LEU A 166 -0.90 1.80 -7.69
C LEU A 166 -0.50 3.24 -7.33
N SER A 167 0.81 3.49 -7.24
CA SER A 167 1.38 4.82 -7.00
C SER A 167 1.65 5.62 -8.28
N GLY A 168 1.64 4.96 -9.44
CA GLY A 168 1.94 5.59 -10.73
C GLY A 168 0.98 6.71 -11.14
N GLY A 169 -0.16 6.85 -10.44
CA GLY A 169 -1.08 7.97 -10.61
C GLY A 169 -0.45 9.32 -10.29
N GLY A 170 0.53 9.36 -9.38
CA GLY A 170 1.27 10.58 -9.02
C GLY A 170 2.39 10.96 -10.00
N GLU A 171 2.69 10.13 -10.99
CA GLU A 171 3.67 10.48 -12.04
C GLU A 171 3.11 11.63 -12.88
N ALA A 172 3.90 12.66 -13.16
CA ALA A 172 3.43 13.91 -13.76
C ALA A 172 2.53 13.74 -15.00
N SER A 173 2.93 12.90 -15.95
CA SER A 173 2.12 12.63 -17.16
C SER A 173 0.86 11.83 -16.88
N THR A 174 0.92 10.87 -15.95
CA THR A 174 -0.23 10.05 -15.55
C THR A 174 -1.24 10.89 -14.79
N ASN A 175 -0.76 11.70 -13.84
CA ASN A 175 -1.58 12.60 -13.04
C ASN A 175 -2.31 13.63 -13.90
N ARG A 176 -1.63 14.20 -14.91
CA ARG A 176 -2.25 15.13 -15.85
C ARG A 176 -3.40 14.49 -16.62
N ALA A 177 -3.18 13.30 -17.19
CA ALA A 177 -4.23 12.59 -17.91
C ALA A 177 -5.42 12.21 -17.00
N LEU A 178 -5.15 11.83 -15.76
CA LEU A 178 -6.19 11.57 -14.75
C LEU A 178 -6.96 12.84 -14.39
N SER A 179 -6.27 13.97 -14.21
CA SER A 179 -6.86 15.28 -13.94
C SER A 179 -7.77 15.73 -15.08
N GLU A 180 -7.31 15.62 -16.34
CA GLU A 180 -8.09 15.93 -17.53
C GLU A 180 -9.35 15.05 -17.64
N LEU A 181 -9.23 13.75 -17.33
CA LEU A 181 -10.34 12.79 -17.39
C LEU A 181 -11.36 13.00 -16.27
N LEU A 182 -10.89 13.23 -15.04
CA LEU A 182 -11.72 13.19 -13.82
C LEU A 182 -12.04 14.59 -13.27
N GLY A 183 -11.46 15.64 -13.83
CA GLY A 183 -11.80 17.03 -13.56
C GLY A 183 -11.27 17.59 -12.23
N TYR A 184 -10.30 16.94 -11.58
CA TYR A 184 -9.68 17.51 -10.38
C TYR A 184 -8.65 18.59 -10.73
N PRO A 185 -8.47 19.64 -9.90
CA PRO A 185 -7.64 20.79 -10.26
C PRO A 185 -6.16 20.47 -10.52
N GLU A 186 -5.54 21.29 -11.37
CA GLU A 186 -4.09 21.28 -11.59
C GLU A 186 -3.38 21.65 -10.27
N GLY A 187 -2.55 20.74 -9.76
CA GLY A 187 -1.85 20.88 -8.48
C GLY A 187 -2.14 19.77 -7.47
N LEU A 188 -3.29 19.09 -7.58
CA LEU A 188 -3.55 17.86 -6.83
C LEU A 188 -2.83 16.69 -7.49
N SER A 189 -2.45 15.70 -6.68
CA SER A 189 -1.75 14.50 -7.15
C SER A 189 -2.51 13.23 -6.77
N ALA A 190 -2.74 12.32 -7.72
CA ALA A 190 -3.32 11.01 -7.49
C ALA A 190 -2.31 10.06 -6.79
N CYS A 191 -2.03 10.33 -5.52
CA CYS A 191 -1.04 9.62 -4.71
C CYS A 191 -1.40 8.15 -4.42
N GLY A 192 -2.68 7.81 -4.46
CA GLY A 192 -3.15 6.44 -4.35
C GLY A 192 -4.24 6.11 -5.36
N THR A 193 -3.96 5.22 -6.31
CA THR A 193 -5.00 4.63 -7.15
C THR A 193 -5.25 3.18 -6.74
N ILE A 194 -6.48 2.88 -6.36
CA ILE A 194 -6.85 1.64 -5.66
C ILE A 194 -8.04 1.02 -6.41
N PRO A 195 -7.79 0.26 -7.50
CA PRO A 195 -8.80 -0.64 -8.06
C PRO A 195 -9.28 -1.65 -7.02
N VAL A 196 -10.60 -1.84 -6.97
CA VAL A 196 -11.27 -2.80 -6.09
C VAL A 196 -12.05 -3.82 -6.91
N GLY A 197 -12.17 -5.03 -6.38
CA GLY A 197 -12.96 -6.09 -6.99
C GLY A 197 -13.03 -7.34 -6.13
N TYR A 198 -13.84 -8.30 -6.56
CA TYR A 198 -13.99 -9.59 -5.88
C TYR A 198 -12.85 -10.52 -6.30
N PRO A 199 -12.12 -11.15 -5.37
CA PRO A 199 -10.98 -12.00 -5.71
C PRO A 199 -11.41 -13.22 -6.54
N LYS A 200 -10.76 -13.46 -7.71
CA LYS A 200 -11.02 -14.66 -8.53
C LYS A 200 -10.44 -15.94 -7.94
N LYS A 201 -9.35 -15.82 -7.19
CA LYS A 201 -8.68 -16.92 -6.49
C LYS A 201 -8.27 -16.44 -5.12
N ASP A 202 -8.13 -17.40 -4.23
CA ASP A 202 -7.64 -17.15 -2.89
C ASP A 202 -6.24 -16.54 -2.91
N VAL A 203 -5.96 -15.83 -1.85
CA VAL A 203 -4.92 -14.83 -1.82
C VAL A 203 -3.54 -15.46 -1.63
N ARG A 204 -2.59 -15.19 -2.54
CA ARG A 204 -1.22 -15.70 -2.38
C ARG A 204 -0.52 -15.01 -1.20
N LEU A 205 0.01 -15.81 -0.28
CA LEU A 205 0.89 -15.35 0.79
C LEU A 205 2.13 -14.70 0.17
N ARG A 206 2.74 -13.75 0.89
CA ARG A 206 3.96 -13.11 0.44
C ARG A 206 4.91 -13.03 1.59
N TYR A 207 6.19 -13.23 1.29
CA TYR A 207 7.26 -13.14 2.27
C TYR A 207 7.12 -11.90 3.16
N ARG A 208 7.30 -12.11 4.46
CA ARG A 208 7.48 -11.07 5.47
C ARG A 208 8.79 -11.37 6.16
N ARG A 209 9.58 -10.32 6.40
CA ARG A 209 10.79 -10.46 7.22
C ARG A 209 10.41 -11.01 8.59
N PRO A 210 11.25 -11.86 9.19
CA PRO A 210 11.07 -12.26 10.59
C PRO A 210 10.90 -11.03 11.47
N LEU A 211 9.97 -11.10 12.44
CA LEU A 211 9.64 -9.97 13.31
C LEU A 211 10.87 -9.50 14.09
N GLU A 212 11.70 -10.45 14.48
CA GLU A 212 12.93 -10.27 15.22
C GLU A 212 13.93 -9.40 14.44
N GLN A 213 13.92 -9.40 13.10
CA GLN A 213 14.78 -8.52 12.30
C GLN A 213 14.25 -7.08 12.17
N LEU A 214 12.99 -6.84 12.57
CA LEU A 214 12.30 -5.55 12.45
C LEU A 214 12.26 -4.82 13.81
N VAL A 215 12.24 -5.56 14.91
CA VAL A 215 12.10 -5.04 16.26
C VAL A 215 13.46 -4.87 16.92
N HIS A 216 13.75 -3.64 17.33
CA HIS A 216 14.93 -3.29 18.12
C HIS A 216 14.48 -2.78 19.49
N TRP A 217 15.10 -3.27 20.56
CA TRP A 217 14.75 -2.86 21.93
C TRP A 217 15.70 -1.77 22.42
N ASN A 218 15.13 -0.62 22.83
CA ASN A 218 15.83 0.55 23.39
C ASN A 218 16.80 1.29 22.43
N SER A 219 17.55 0.57 21.61
CA SER A 219 18.50 1.10 20.64
C SER A 219 18.54 0.23 19.39
N TYR A 220 18.98 0.82 18.27
CA TYR A 220 19.20 0.05 17.05
C TYR A 220 20.21 -1.06 17.29
N THR A 221 19.89 -2.29 16.86
CA THR A 221 20.79 -3.44 16.97
C THR A 221 21.62 -3.55 15.69
N PRO A 222 22.94 -3.28 15.71
CA PRO A 222 23.73 -3.19 14.49
C PRO A 222 23.78 -4.49 13.68
N THR A 223 23.68 -5.65 14.35
CA THR A 223 23.66 -6.97 13.69
C THR A 223 22.39 -7.24 12.88
N GLN A 224 21.37 -6.39 13.03
CA GLN A 224 20.12 -6.42 12.28
C GLN A 224 20.11 -5.47 11.09
N PHE A 225 21.18 -4.70 10.88
CA PHE A 225 21.38 -3.92 9.67
C PHE A 225 21.35 -4.83 8.44
N ARG A 226 20.76 -4.36 7.35
CA ARG A 226 20.79 -5.08 6.06
C ARG A 226 21.92 -4.48 5.22
N PRO A 227 23.06 -5.17 5.08
CA PRO A 227 24.25 -4.62 4.45
C PRO A 227 24.04 -4.45 2.96
N GLN A 228 24.86 -3.62 2.31
CA GLN A 228 24.71 -3.31 0.88
C GLN A 228 24.74 -4.59 0.01
N GLY A 229 25.64 -5.54 0.31
CA GLY A 229 25.71 -6.82 -0.42
C GLY A 229 24.42 -7.65 -0.37
N MET A 230 23.68 -7.59 0.75
CA MET A 230 22.37 -8.25 0.86
C MET A 230 21.33 -7.57 -0.05
N LEU A 231 21.38 -6.24 -0.14
CA LEU A 231 20.50 -5.47 -1.01
C LEU A 231 20.79 -5.75 -2.49
N ASP A 232 22.07 -5.80 -2.87
CA ASP A 232 22.50 -6.11 -4.23
C ASP A 232 22.01 -7.51 -4.62
N TYR A 233 22.26 -8.51 -3.77
CA TYR A 233 21.75 -9.87 -3.97
C TYR A 233 20.22 -9.90 -4.08
N TYR A 234 19.51 -9.17 -3.21
CA TYR A 234 18.05 -9.06 -3.27
C TYR A 234 17.59 -8.49 -4.61
N LEU A 235 18.22 -7.43 -5.11
CA LEU A 235 17.81 -6.75 -6.34
C LEU A 235 18.06 -7.61 -7.59
N GLU A 236 19.20 -8.29 -7.64
CA GLU A 236 19.63 -9.13 -8.76
C GLU A 236 18.95 -10.49 -8.79
N ARG A 237 18.89 -11.15 -7.64
CA ARG A 237 18.48 -12.55 -7.55
C ARG A 237 17.05 -12.66 -7.05
N LEU A 238 16.71 -12.12 -5.88
CA LEU A 238 15.45 -12.43 -5.20
C LEU A 238 14.23 -11.69 -5.74
N ARG A 239 14.33 -10.36 -5.91
CA ARG A 239 13.22 -9.46 -6.25
C ARG A 239 12.40 -9.91 -7.47
N PRO A 240 12.99 -10.45 -8.57
CA PRO A 240 12.23 -10.94 -9.72
C PRO A 240 11.22 -12.04 -9.39
N PHE A 241 11.46 -12.86 -8.37
CA PHE A 241 10.59 -14.00 -8.05
C PHE A 241 9.87 -13.87 -6.70
N LEU A 242 10.38 -13.07 -5.79
CA LEU A 242 9.88 -12.97 -4.41
C LEU A 242 8.40 -12.56 -4.35
N MET A 243 7.93 -11.77 -5.32
CA MET A 243 6.53 -11.36 -5.43
C MET A 243 5.57 -12.46 -5.93
N TYR A 244 6.09 -13.58 -6.41
CA TYR A 244 5.32 -14.72 -6.94
C TYR A 244 5.31 -15.94 -6.02
N ARG A 245 6.10 -15.91 -4.94
CA ARG A 245 6.11 -16.92 -3.88
C ARG A 245 4.80 -16.92 -3.13
N ASN A 246 4.29 -18.10 -2.77
CA ASN A 246 3.05 -18.28 -2.00
C ASN A 246 3.36 -18.75 -0.57
N ALA A 247 4.27 -18.04 0.11
CA ALA A 247 4.76 -18.37 1.44
C ALA A 247 5.10 -17.09 2.20
N GLU A 248 4.93 -17.08 3.53
CA GLU A 248 5.27 -15.93 4.38
C GLU A 248 6.73 -15.98 4.83
N ARG A 249 7.32 -17.18 4.88
CA ARG A 249 8.69 -17.43 5.32
C ARG A 249 9.54 -17.93 4.17
N VAL A 250 10.85 -17.68 4.22
CA VAL A 250 11.78 -18.18 3.19
C VAL A 250 11.99 -19.68 3.35
N GLU A 251 11.98 -20.16 4.58
CA GLU A 251 12.12 -21.56 4.98
C GLU A 251 11.01 -22.46 4.42
N GLU A 252 9.89 -21.87 4.01
CA GLU A 252 8.76 -22.55 3.37
C GLU A 252 8.94 -22.68 1.85
N TRP A 253 10.03 -22.17 1.27
CA TRP A 253 10.29 -22.30 -0.17
C TRP A 253 11.01 -23.60 -0.46
N ASP A 254 10.45 -24.41 -1.36
CA ASP A 254 11.06 -25.69 -1.78
C ASP A 254 12.48 -25.53 -2.37
N ASP A 255 12.82 -24.33 -2.84
CA ASP A 255 14.12 -23.95 -3.42
C ASP A 255 14.82 -22.84 -2.62
N ALA A 256 14.56 -22.72 -1.31
CA ALA A 256 15.12 -21.67 -0.45
C ALA A 256 16.66 -21.60 -0.52
N GLU A 257 17.34 -22.76 -0.41
CA GLU A 257 18.80 -22.85 -0.47
C GLU A 257 19.33 -22.37 -1.82
N ASP A 258 18.74 -22.82 -2.92
CA ASP A 258 19.14 -22.43 -4.28
C ASP A 258 18.93 -20.93 -4.52
N LYS A 259 17.84 -20.38 -3.98
CA LYS A 259 17.43 -18.99 -4.23
C LYS A 259 18.13 -17.98 -3.36
N CYS A 260 18.43 -18.33 -2.12
CA CYS A 260 19.08 -17.42 -1.18
C CYS A 260 20.59 -17.65 -1.09
N GLY A 261 21.09 -18.84 -1.44
CA GLY A 261 22.51 -19.18 -1.43
C GLY A 261 23.16 -18.83 -0.09
N GLU A 262 24.32 -18.16 -0.17
CA GLU A 262 25.06 -17.69 1.01
C GLU A 262 24.26 -16.72 1.92
N TRP A 263 23.22 -16.07 1.38
CA TRP A 263 22.39 -15.12 2.11
C TRP A 263 21.20 -15.78 2.82
N LEU A 264 21.02 -17.11 2.73
CA LEU A 264 19.89 -17.80 3.36
C LEU A 264 19.73 -17.42 4.84
N ALA A 265 20.81 -17.50 5.61
CA ALA A 265 20.80 -17.13 7.03
C ALA A 265 20.39 -15.67 7.25
N ALA A 266 20.74 -14.75 6.34
CA ALA A 266 20.35 -13.35 6.44
C ALA A 266 18.86 -13.11 6.16
N PHE A 267 18.22 -13.96 5.36
CA PHE A 267 16.79 -13.87 5.06
C PHE A 267 15.91 -14.65 6.05
N THR A 268 16.46 -15.60 6.80
CA THR A 268 15.70 -16.46 7.73
C THR A 268 16.03 -16.23 9.20
N GLY A 269 17.27 -15.86 9.52
CA GLY A 269 17.77 -15.70 10.89
C GLY A 269 17.46 -14.33 11.51
N THR A 270 17.96 -14.12 12.73
CA THR A 270 17.75 -12.87 13.48
C THR A 270 18.79 -11.79 13.19
N GLU A 271 19.94 -12.17 12.62
CA GLU A 271 21.12 -11.32 12.42
C GLU A 271 21.56 -11.33 10.95
N PRO A 272 20.90 -10.56 10.07
CA PRO A 272 21.31 -10.41 8.67
C PRO A 272 22.72 -9.86 8.47
N ASN A 273 23.32 -9.25 9.50
CA ASN A 273 24.68 -8.72 9.48
C ASN A 273 25.46 -9.14 10.74
N PRO A 274 26.05 -10.34 10.76
CA PRO A 274 26.82 -10.80 11.93
C PRO A 274 27.97 -9.87 12.33
N SER A 275 28.48 -9.06 11.40
CA SER A 275 29.58 -8.12 11.67
C SER A 275 29.16 -6.88 12.48
N GLY A 276 27.88 -6.52 12.45
CA GLY A 276 27.35 -5.29 13.04
C GLY A 276 27.84 -3.98 12.41
N ARG A 277 28.54 -4.02 11.26
CA ARG A 277 29.02 -2.81 10.55
C ARG A 277 27.94 -2.22 9.63
N PHE A 278 28.02 -0.93 9.37
CA PHE A 278 27.04 -0.21 8.53
C PHE A 278 27.58 0.07 7.12
N ASP A 279 28.15 -0.96 6.49
CA ASP A 279 28.73 -0.92 5.14
C ASP A 279 27.80 -1.45 4.02
#